data_AF-A0A6N8Z282-F1
#
_entry.id   AF-A0A6N8Z282-F1
#
_cell.length_a   1.000
_cell.length_b   1.000
_cell.length_c   1.000
_cell.angle_alpha   90.00
_cell.angle_beta   90.00
_cell.angle_gamma   90.00
#
_symmetry.space_group_name_H-M   'P 1'
#
loop_
_entity.id
_entity.type
_entity.pdbx_description
1 polymer ?
#
loop_
_entity_poly.entity_id
_entity_poly.type
_entity_poly.pdbx_seq_one_letter_code
_entity_poly.pdbx_strand_id
1 'polypeptide(L)'
;MFSALHLPLMAFLAVLFALRVLAQLVQAVYEVPFLPPFAAWQGSGLPYPVLLGSQVVILVLVGLALGQVKRGTISPRPWQYLGCFALGGVYFTVMAFRLVAGLTFLAENEWFASGIPALFHIILASLILTFGHYLLTQGNGKGRKSG
;
A
#
# COMPACT_ATOMS: atom_id res chain seq x y z
N MET A 1 9.46 -21.33 7.60
CA MET A 1 8.54 -21.19 6.44
C MET A 1 7.99 -19.77 6.30
N PHE A 2 7.49 -19.11 7.35
CA PHE A 2 6.85 -17.79 7.21
C PHE A 2 7.71 -16.71 6.54
N SER A 3 9.01 -16.62 6.82
CA SER A 3 9.91 -15.60 6.22
C SER A 3 10.07 -15.70 4.70
N ALA A 4 9.82 -16.86 4.10
CA ALA A 4 9.97 -17.06 2.65
C ALA A 4 8.82 -16.44 1.83
N LEU A 5 7.66 -16.20 2.46
CA LEU A 5 6.47 -15.67 1.81
C LEU A 5 6.37 -14.14 1.85
N HIS A 6 7.08 -13.46 2.77
CA HIS A 6 7.02 -12.00 2.89
C HIS A 6 7.50 -11.29 1.63
N LEU A 7 8.66 -11.70 1.09
CA LEU A 7 9.23 -11.06 -0.10
C LEU A 7 8.33 -11.21 -1.34
N PRO A 8 7.87 -12.41 -1.74
CA PRO A 8 6.99 -12.53 -2.90
C PRO A 8 5.64 -11.83 -2.68
N LEU A 9 5.08 -11.86 -1.46
CA LEU A 9 3.83 -11.15 -1.17
C LEU A 9 4.00 -9.63 -1.26
N MET A 10 5.05 -9.07 -0.65
CA MET A 10 5.35 -7.64 -0.75
C MET A 10 5.62 -7.23 -2.19
N ALA A 11 6.33 -8.06 -2.98
CA ALA A 11 6.59 -7.80 -4.38
C ALA A 11 5.27 -7.81 -5.19
N PHE A 12 4.40 -8.78 -4.96
CA PHE A 12 3.09 -8.84 -5.60
C PHE A 12 2.23 -7.60 -5.29
N LEU A 13 2.13 -7.21 -4.02
CA LEU A 13 1.40 -6.01 -3.60
C LEU A 13 2.01 -4.72 -4.19
N ALA A 14 3.34 -4.65 -4.27
CA ALA A 14 4.03 -3.53 -4.89
C ALA A 14 3.75 -3.43 -6.40
N VAL A 15 3.72 -4.56 -7.11
CA VAL A 15 3.35 -4.61 -8.53
C VAL A 15 1.92 -4.15 -8.73
N LEU A 16 0.97 -4.59 -7.89
CA LEU A 16 -0.43 -4.11 -7.98
C LEU A 16 -0.53 -2.59 -7.80
N PHE A 17 0.21 -2.03 -6.84
CA PHE A 17 0.25 -0.59 -6.63
C PHE A 17 0.90 0.15 -7.83
N ALA A 18 1.99 -0.38 -8.38
CA ALA A 18 2.65 0.18 -9.55
C ALA A 18 1.75 0.15 -10.80
N LEU A 19 1.06 -0.97 -11.05
CA LEU A 19 0.10 -1.11 -12.15
C LEU A 19 -1.03 -0.08 -12.02
N ARG A 20 -1.48 0.23 -10.81
CA ARG A 20 -2.45 1.30 -10.58
C ARG A 20 -1.91 2.68 -10.92
N VAL A 21 -0.68 3.01 -10.51
CA VAL A 21 -0.07 4.29 -10.87
C VAL A 21 0.06 4.42 -12.38
N LEU A 22 0.46 3.34 -13.06
CA LEU A 22 0.53 3.29 -14.51
C LEU A 22 -0.85 3.42 -15.17
N ALA A 23 -1.86 2.68 -14.70
CA ALA A 23 -3.22 2.76 -15.24
C ALA A 23 -3.81 4.17 -15.08
N GLN A 24 -3.59 4.82 -13.93
CA GLN A 24 -4.02 6.21 -13.73
C GLN A 24 -3.27 7.16 -14.67
N LEU A 25 -1.96 6.97 -14.87
CA LEU A 25 -1.16 7.79 -15.79
C LEU A 25 -1.58 7.61 -17.24
N VAL A 26 -1.78 6.36 -17.68
CA VAL A 26 -2.30 6.06 -19.01
C VAL A 26 -3.63 6.76 -19.19
N GLN A 27 -4.58 6.63 -18.25
CA GLN A 27 -5.89 7.27 -18.36
C GLN A 27 -5.84 8.80 -18.31
N ALA A 28 -4.80 9.39 -17.69
CA ALA A 28 -4.60 10.84 -17.68
C ALA A 28 -4.10 11.39 -19.02
N VAL A 29 -3.33 10.59 -19.76
CA VAL A 29 -2.70 11.00 -21.02
C VAL A 29 -3.51 10.55 -22.23
N TYR A 30 -4.11 9.36 -22.15
CA TYR A 30 -4.88 8.73 -23.21
C TYR A 30 -6.08 8.00 -22.60
N GLU A 31 -7.28 8.47 -22.93
CA GLU A 31 -8.51 7.86 -22.43
C GLU A 31 -8.70 6.48 -23.06
N VAL A 32 -8.54 5.42 -22.26
CA VAL A 32 -8.78 4.03 -22.67
C VAL A 32 -10.24 3.69 -22.33
N PRO A 33 -11.09 3.34 -23.31
CA PRO A 33 -12.52 3.08 -23.09
C PRO A 33 -12.82 1.87 -22.20
N PHE A 34 -11.88 0.92 -22.12
CA PHE A 34 -12.00 -0.26 -21.27
C PHE A 34 -11.74 0.05 -19.78
N LEU A 35 -10.99 1.11 -19.48
CA LEU A 35 -10.70 1.51 -18.09
C LEU A 35 -11.77 2.47 -17.57
N PRO A 36 -12.03 2.48 -16.25
CA PRO A 36 -12.86 3.51 -15.64
C PRO A 36 -12.37 4.93 -15.96
N PRO A 37 -13.25 5.93 -16.03
CA PRO A 37 -12.88 7.32 -16.30
C PRO A 37 -11.84 7.82 -15.29
N PHE A 38 -10.98 8.76 -15.71
CA PHE A 38 -9.90 9.30 -14.86
C PHE A 38 -10.38 9.81 -13.49
N ALA A 39 -11.56 10.43 -13.44
CA ALA A 39 -12.19 10.89 -12.21
C ALA A 39 -12.36 9.77 -11.15
N ALA A 40 -12.68 8.55 -11.59
CA ALA A 40 -12.81 7.39 -10.71
C ALA A 40 -11.46 6.91 -10.13
N TRP A 41 -10.34 7.19 -10.81
CA TRP A 41 -8.98 6.83 -10.36
C TRP A 41 -8.38 7.85 -9.40
N GLN A 42 -8.73 9.12 -9.55
CA GLN A 42 -8.18 10.20 -8.73
C GLN A 42 -8.80 10.18 -7.33
N GLY A 43 -10.13 10.09 -7.24
CA GLY A 43 -10.94 9.98 -6.02
C GLY A 43 -10.53 10.89 -4.85
N SER A 44 -9.87 11.99 -5.15
CA SER A 44 -9.38 13.03 -4.26
C SER A 44 -9.49 14.36 -5.00
N GLY A 45 -9.91 15.42 -4.32
CA GLY A 45 -9.91 16.77 -4.89
C GLY A 45 -8.52 17.39 -5.05
N LEU A 46 -7.45 16.59 -4.87
CA LEU A 46 -6.07 17.06 -4.98
C LEU A 46 -5.62 17.14 -6.44
N PRO A 47 -4.81 18.14 -6.83
CA PRO A 47 -4.26 18.21 -8.18
C PRO A 47 -3.48 16.93 -8.56
N TYR A 48 -3.72 16.42 -9.77
CA TYR A 48 -3.11 15.18 -10.25
C TYR A 48 -1.56 15.13 -10.12
N PRO A 49 -0.79 16.19 -10.42
CA PRO A 49 0.66 16.16 -10.27
C PRO A 49 1.12 15.90 -8.83
N VAL A 50 0.39 16.44 -7.84
CA VAL A 50 0.69 16.24 -6.41
C VAL A 50 0.43 14.78 -6.04
N LEU A 51 -0.69 14.24 -6.51
CA LEU A 51 -1.05 12.84 -6.30
C LEU A 51 0.00 11.90 -6.92
N LEU A 52 0.37 12.12 -8.18
CA LEU A 52 1.39 11.34 -8.88
C LEU A 52 2.75 11.42 -8.17
N GLY A 53 3.15 12.62 -7.73
CA GLY A 53 4.37 12.81 -6.94
C GLY A 53 4.39 11.95 -5.68
N SER A 54 3.29 11.94 -4.92
CA SER A 54 3.18 11.11 -3.71
C SER A 54 3.25 9.61 -4.02
N GLN A 55 2.65 9.18 -5.13
CA GLN A 55 2.66 7.78 -5.57
C GLN A 55 4.05 7.31 -5.96
N VAL A 56 4.81 8.14 -6.68
CA VAL A 56 6.20 7.85 -7.06
C VAL A 56 7.07 7.75 -5.81
N VAL A 57 6.91 8.67 -4.84
CA VAL A 57 7.63 8.60 -3.55
C VAL A 57 7.33 7.29 -2.83
N ILE A 58 6.06 6.88 -2.76
CA ILE A 58 5.66 5.60 -2.14
C ILE A 58 6.31 4.42 -2.88
N LEU A 59 6.28 4.40 -4.22
CA LEU A 59 6.91 3.34 -5.01
C LEU A 59 8.42 3.23 -4.77
N VAL A 60 9.12 4.36 -4.68
CA VAL A 60 10.55 4.40 -4.36
C VAL A 60 10.80 3.82 -2.97
N LEU A 61 10.04 4.25 -1.96
CA LEU A 61 10.17 3.75 -0.59
C LEU A 61 9.91 2.24 -0.50
N VAL A 62 8.88 1.75 -1.19
CA VAL A 62 8.57 0.31 -1.29
C VAL A 62 9.70 -0.45 -1.99
N GLY A 63 10.24 0.06 -3.09
CA GLY A 63 11.37 -0.54 -3.80
C GLY A 63 12.64 -0.61 -2.95
N LEU A 64 12.94 0.46 -2.21
CA LEU A 64 14.05 0.48 -1.24
C LEU A 64 13.83 -0.56 -0.14
N ALA A 65 12.63 -0.64 0.43
CA ALA A 65 12.29 -1.62 1.45
C ALA A 65 12.45 -3.06 0.93
N LEU A 66 11.93 -3.37 -0.26
CA LEU A 66 12.10 -4.67 -0.92
C LEU A 66 13.58 -5.01 -1.14
N GLY A 67 14.39 -4.04 -1.58
CA GLY A 67 15.84 -4.21 -1.74
C GLY A 67 16.54 -4.53 -0.42
N GLN A 68 16.16 -3.86 0.67
CA GLN A 68 16.71 -4.11 2.01
C GLN A 68 16.28 -5.47 2.56
N VAL A 69 15.02 -5.86 2.36
CA VAL A 69 14.48 -7.19 2.72
C VAL A 69 15.23 -8.28 1.96
N LYS A 70 15.43 -8.12 0.64
CA LYS A 70 16.17 -9.07 -0.22
C LYS A 70 17.62 -9.24 0.22
N ARG A 71 18.29 -8.15 0.62
CA ARG A 71 19.68 -8.18 1.10
C ARG A 71 19.82 -8.68 2.55
N GLY A 72 18.72 -8.78 3.30
CA GLY A 72 18.76 -9.14 4.72
C GLY A 72 19.48 -8.12 5.61
N THR A 73 19.67 -6.89 5.15
CA THR A 73 20.46 -5.85 5.85
C THR A 73 19.66 -5.10 6.91
N ILE A 74 18.39 -5.43 7.09
CA ILE A 74 17.51 -4.74 8.02
C ILE A 74 17.82 -5.18 9.45
N SER A 75 18.21 -4.23 10.30
CA SER A 75 18.25 -4.40 11.75
C SER A 75 17.01 -3.73 12.35
N PRO A 76 15.91 -4.47 12.56
CA PRO A 76 14.66 -3.89 13.03
C PRO A 76 14.80 -3.35 14.44
N ARG A 77 14.32 -2.12 14.65
CA ARG A 77 14.13 -1.53 15.98
C ARG A 77 12.68 -1.74 16.44
N PRO A 78 12.42 -1.88 17.74
CA PRO A 78 11.08 -2.21 18.24
C PRO A 78 9.99 -1.20 17.85
N TRP A 79 10.33 0.07 17.76
CA TRP A 79 9.41 1.12 17.32
C TRP A 79 9.00 1.00 15.84
N GLN A 80 9.80 0.34 14.98
CA GLN A 80 9.54 0.27 13.54
C GLN A 80 8.39 -0.69 13.23
N TYR A 81 8.37 -1.90 13.82
CA TYR A 81 7.23 -2.80 13.61
C TYR A 81 5.98 -2.29 14.32
N LEU A 82 6.10 -1.67 15.49
CA LEU A 82 4.96 -1.10 16.22
C LEU A 82 4.34 0.06 15.43
N GLY A 83 5.17 0.94 14.87
CA GLY A 83 4.73 2.01 13.98
C GLY A 83 4.05 1.48 12.73
N CYS A 84 4.61 0.45 12.07
CA CYS A 84 3.97 -0.19 10.91
C CYS A 84 2.62 -0.83 11.26
N PHE A 85 2.49 -1.50 12.40
CA PHE A 85 1.22 -2.09 12.82
C PHE A 85 0.18 -1.04 13.21
N ALA A 86 0.59 0.00 13.94
CA ALA A 86 -0.32 1.08 14.33
C ALA A 86 -0.80 1.87 13.11
N LEU A 87 0.12 2.39 12.30
CA LEU A 87 -0.21 3.18 11.12
C LEU A 87 -0.90 2.32 10.06
N GLY A 88 -0.35 1.14 9.75
CA GLY A 88 -0.90 0.24 8.77
C GLY A 88 -2.28 -0.30 9.18
N GLY A 89 -2.48 -0.61 10.45
CA GLY A 89 -3.74 -1.11 10.98
C GLY A 89 -4.83 -0.04 10.94
N VAL A 90 -4.56 1.15 11.48
CA VAL A 90 -5.50 2.28 11.43
C VAL A 90 -5.85 2.61 9.98
N TYR A 91 -4.83 2.71 9.12
CA TYR A 91 -5.04 3.03 7.70
C TYR A 91 -5.84 1.95 6.97
N PHE A 92 -5.56 0.67 7.22
CA PHE A 92 -6.31 -0.45 6.67
C PHE A 92 -7.79 -0.39 7.10
N THR A 93 -8.05 -0.22 8.39
CA THR A 93 -9.42 -0.18 8.93
C THR A 93 -10.23 0.97 8.33
N VAL A 94 -9.64 2.16 8.25
CA VAL A 94 -10.31 3.33 7.64
C VAL A 94 -10.62 3.09 6.17
N MET A 95 -9.68 2.50 5.41
CA MET A 95 -9.86 2.27 3.98
C MET A 95 -10.82 1.10 3.69
N ALA A 96 -10.80 0.06 4.52
CA ALA A 96 -11.77 -1.04 4.47
C ALA A 96 -13.18 -0.54 4.78
N PHE A 97 -13.34 0.28 5.83
CA PHE A 97 -14.61 0.92 6.14
C PHE A 97 -15.09 1.79 4.96
N ARG A 98 -14.21 2.62 4.41
CA ARG A 98 -14.53 3.46 3.25
C ARG A 98 -14.99 2.64 2.05
N LEU A 99 -14.33 1.51 1.75
CA LEU A 99 -14.72 0.63 0.65
C LEU A 99 -16.08 -0.02 0.91
N VAL A 100 -16.30 -0.58 2.11
CA VAL A 100 -17.58 -1.22 2.45
C VAL A 100 -18.71 -0.20 2.43
N ALA A 101 -18.52 0.96 3.04
CA ALA A 101 -19.53 2.03 3.08
C ALA A 101 -19.86 2.55 1.67
N GLY A 102 -18.86 2.71 0.79
CA GLY A 102 -19.06 3.10 -0.61
C GLY A 102 -19.80 2.07 -1.44
N LEU A 103 -19.67 0.78 -1.14
CA LEU A 103 -20.37 -0.29 -1.85
C LEU A 103 -21.79 -0.57 -1.32
N THR A 104 -22.15 -0.08 -0.13
CA THR A 104 -23.38 -0.50 0.56
C THR A 104 -24.40 0.60 0.76
N PHE A 105 -24.02 1.74 1.36
CA PHE A 105 -25.00 2.76 1.78
C PHE A 105 -24.56 4.22 1.55
N LEU A 106 -23.31 4.48 1.14
CA LEU A 106 -22.80 5.83 0.86
C LEU A 106 -22.31 6.00 -0.59
N ALA A 107 -22.84 5.21 -1.53
CA ALA A 107 -22.47 5.30 -2.95
C ALA A 107 -22.69 6.69 -3.56
N GLU A 108 -23.62 7.48 -3.02
CA GLU A 108 -23.92 8.84 -3.51
C GLU A 108 -22.92 9.91 -3.05
N ASN A 109 -22.12 9.64 -2.03
CA ASN A 109 -21.11 10.59 -1.55
C ASN A 109 -19.82 10.43 -2.36
N GLU A 110 -19.34 11.48 -3.03
CA GLU A 110 -18.15 11.41 -3.91
C GLU A 110 -16.90 10.84 -3.24
N TRP A 111 -16.72 11.12 -1.94
CA TRP A 111 -15.61 10.57 -1.15
C TRP A 111 -15.71 9.04 -0.99
N PHE A 112 -16.90 8.47 -0.92
CA PHE A 112 -17.14 7.02 -0.79
C PHE A 112 -17.37 6.33 -2.15
N ALA A 113 -17.84 7.05 -3.16
CA ALA A 113 -18.08 6.56 -4.51
C ALA A 113 -16.77 6.11 -5.22
N SER A 114 -15.64 6.68 -4.82
CA SER A 114 -14.31 6.35 -5.36
C SER A 114 -13.74 5.05 -4.76
N GLY A 115 -14.38 3.91 -5.05
CA GLY A 115 -13.98 2.60 -4.54
C GLY A 115 -12.61 2.12 -5.01
N ILE A 116 -12.18 2.53 -6.21
CA ILE A 116 -10.88 2.14 -6.80
C ILE A 116 -9.71 2.62 -5.92
N PRO A 117 -9.57 3.93 -5.60
CA PRO A 117 -8.57 4.39 -4.63
C PRO A 117 -8.59 3.68 -3.29
N ALA A 118 -9.78 3.43 -2.73
CA ALA A 118 -9.92 2.74 -1.44
C ALA A 118 -9.32 1.32 -1.50
N LEU A 119 -9.61 0.55 -2.55
CA LEU A 119 -9.05 -0.77 -2.77
C LEU A 119 -7.51 -0.75 -2.84
N PHE A 120 -6.93 0.20 -3.59
CA PHE A 120 -5.46 0.29 -3.69
C PHE A 120 -4.81 0.80 -2.40
N HIS A 121 -5.50 1.59 -1.60
CA HIS A 121 -5.04 1.95 -0.26
C HIS A 121 -5.06 0.75 0.71
N ILE A 122 -6.02 -0.17 0.58
CA ILE A 122 -6.03 -1.45 1.31
C ILE A 122 -4.83 -2.33 0.89
N ILE A 123 -4.50 -2.38 -0.41
CA ILE A 123 -3.31 -3.09 -0.92
C ILE A 123 -2.03 -2.49 -0.33
N LEU A 124 -1.92 -1.15 -0.33
CA LEU A 124 -0.78 -0.45 0.28
C LEU A 124 -0.69 -0.68 1.79
N ALA A 125 -1.82 -0.65 2.50
CA ALA A 125 -1.88 -0.93 3.93
C ALA A 125 -1.45 -2.37 4.24
N SER A 126 -1.92 -3.33 3.44
CA SER A 126 -1.51 -4.74 3.51
C SER A 126 0.00 -4.91 3.30
N LEU A 127 0.60 -4.12 2.40
CA LEU A 127 2.04 -4.11 2.19
C LEU A 127 2.80 -3.62 3.43
N ILE A 128 2.34 -2.52 4.04
CA ILE A 128 2.93 -1.97 5.27
C ILE A 128 2.81 -2.98 6.42
N LEU A 129 1.66 -3.62 6.57
CA LEU A 129 1.44 -4.66 7.60
C LEU A 129 2.33 -5.90 7.36
N THR A 130 2.46 -6.34 6.10
CA THR A 130 3.36 -7.45 5.73
C THR A 130 4.81 -7.10 6.04
N PHE A 131 5.22 -5.86 5.76
CA PHE A 131 6.55 -5.37 6.11
C PHE A 131 6.76 -5.29 7.63
N GLY A 132 5.78 -4.77 8.38
CA GLY A 132 5.81 -4.74 9.85
C GLY A 132 5.94 -6.14 10.46
N HIS A 133 5.22 -7.11 9.91
CA HIS A 133 5.34 -8.51 10.31
C HIS A 133 6.73 -9.09 10.00
N TYR A 134 7.32 -8.76 8.84
CA TYR A 134 8.70 -9.15 8.52
C TYR A 134 9.72 -8.55 9.51
N LEU A 135 9.55 -7.28 9.89
CA LEU A 135 10.40 -6.64 10.90
C LEU A 135 10.30 -7.32 12.27
N LEU A 136 9.09 -7.72 12.68
CA LEU A 136 8.86 -8.44 13.93
C LEU A 136 9.55 -9.81 13.95
N THR A 137 9.43 -10.59 12.86
CA THR A 137 10.04 -11.93 12.78
C THR A 137 11.57 -11.86 12.81
N GLN A 138 12.16 -10.86 12.16
CA GLN A 138 13.60 -10.63 12.19
C GLN A 138 14.09 -10.13 13.57
N GLY A 139 13.32 -9.27 14.23
CA GLY A 139 13.63 -8.78 15.58
C GLY A 139 13.66 -9.90 16.62
N ASN A 140 12.65 -10.77 16.61
CA ASN A 140 12.57 -11.94 17.50
C ASN A 140 13.70 -12.96 17.23
N GLY A 141 14.11 -13.11 15.97
CA GLY A 141 15.23 -13.98 15.59
C GLY A 141 16.60 -13.53 16.13
N LYS A 142 16.82 -12.21 16.28
CA LYS A 142 18.03 -11.66 16.90
C LYS A 142 18.01 -11.74 18.42
N GLY A 143 16.86 -11.46 19.06
CA GLY A 143 16.73 -11.53 20.52
C GLY A 143 17.01 -12.92 21.09
N ARG A 144 16.72 -13.99 20.33
CA ARG A 144 16.93 -15.38 20.74
C ARG A 144 18.37 -15.90 20.56
N LYS A 145 19.27 -15.15 19.92
CA LYS A 145 20.70 -15.52 19.74
C LYS A 145 21.65 -14.82 20.71
N SER A 146 21.12 -13.95 21.57
CA SER A 146 21.92 -13.11 22.49
C SER A 146 21.63 -13.35 23.98
N GLY A 147 20.87 -14.40 24.30
CA GLY A 147 20.66 -14.91 25.65
C GLY A 147 20.93 -16.40 25.66
#